data_AF-A0A834HDZ4-F1
#
_entry.id   AF-A0A834HDZ4-F1
#
_cell.length_a   1.000
_cell.length_b   1.000
_cell.length_c   1.000
_cell.angle_alpha   90.00
_cell.angle_beta   90.00
_cell.angle_gamma   90.00
#
_symmetry.space_group_name_H-M   'P 1'
#
loop_
_entity.id
_entity.type
_entity.pdbx_description
1 polymer ?
#
loop_
_entity_poly.entity_id
_entity_poly.type
_entity_poly.pdbx_seq_one_letter_code
_entity_poly.pdbx_strand_id
1 'polypeptide(L)'
;METISITGASFLTTFMPSTRSSTSPVKINCNFTTCPAHDQVTNRTFGSSSEECPEYFKWIHEDLSPWKDTGITLEMVESADKLAYIRIVVVKGRVYLKKFKWVFQTRDVFNIWGILQLLRLYPGELPDLDIMFECGDMPVIKKSDYQGSEAAKIPPMFHYCGSDSTFDITFPDWSFWGWPELQIQPWETLKEELEEGNHKVKWKDRVPYAYWKGNIWTGQVRQDLVKCNVSEKQDSGALIYHVDWLHEEQMRFKHTNLASQCTHRESSIQLQFQSPHSYMHNVRAQEIGKAGSKFIQEELKMKHVYDYMFHLLYRYGKLLKYQPIVPEGAAEMCLESMVCGGRGLEKTYMFDSMVKGPSDSSPCIMPEPFDSTTLQALIERKANLTKQVEKWEAGEN
;
A
#
# COMPACT_ATOMS: atom_id res chain seq x y z
N MET A 1 11.09 -32.41 -57.10
CA MET A 1 11.54 -33.82 -56.93
C MET A 1 12.97 -33.73 -56.45
N GLU A 2 13.41 -34.24 -55.30
CA GLU A 2 12.79 -35.09 -54.29
C GLU A 2 13.75 -35.05 -53.09
N THR A 3 13.17 -34.99 -51.89
CA THR A 3 13.61 -35.63 -50.63
C THR A 3 15.09 -35.73 -50.26
N ILE A 4 15.44 -35.09 -49.14
CA ILE A 4 16.25 -35.75 -48.10
C ILE A 4 15.51 -35.68 -46.77
N SER A 5 15.30 -36.87 -46.21
CA SER A 5 14.60 -37.21 -44.97
C SER A 5 15.42 -36.81 -43.75
N ILE A 6 14.78 -36.15 -42.77
CA ILE A 6 15.33 -36.00 -41.42
C ILE A 6 14.44 -36.81 -40.48
N THR A 7 14.97 -37.95 -40.04
CA THR A 7 14.43 -38.80 -38.98
C THR A 7 14.47 -38.07 -37.65
N GLY A 8 13.34 -38.04 -36.95
CA GLY A 8 13.17 -37.39 -35.67
C GLY A 8 13.88 -38.09 -34.52
N ALA A 9 14.35 -37.29 -33.58
CA ALA A 9 14.53 -37.65 -32.18
C ALA A 9 14.05 -36.46 -31.35
N SER A 10 12.93 -36.66 -30.64
CA SER A 10 12.32 -35.64 -29.80
C SER A 10 13.14 -35.46 -28.53
N PHE A 11 13.63 -34.25 -28.26
CA PHE A 11 14.04 -33.83 -26.92
C PHE A 11 12.98 -32.88 -26.37
N LEU A 12 11.88 -33.46 -25.89
CA LEU A 12 11.00 -32.80 -24.93
C LEU A 12 11.45 -33.25 -23.54
N THR A 13 12.41 -32.53 -22.96
CA THR A 13 12.61 -32.57 -21.50
C THR A 13 11.60 -31.60 -20.91
N THR A 14 10.40 -32.12 -20.68
CA THR A 14 9.33 -31.43 -19.95
C THR A 14 9.85 -31.11 -18.55
N PHE A 15 10.14 -29.83 -18.28
CA PHE A 15 10.23 -29.34 -16.90
C PHE A 15 8.85 -29.54 -16.27
N MET A 16 8.70 -30.57 -15.45
CA MET A 16 7.53 -30.73 -14.60
C MET A 16 7.52 -29.58 -13.57
N PRO A 17 6.38 -28.89 -13.37
CA PRO A 17 6.25 -27.94 -12.28
C PRO A 17 6.40 -28.70 -10.96
N SER A 18 7.29 -28.18 -10.11
CA SER A 18 7.41 -28.58 -8.72
C SER A 18 6.03 -28.61 -8.07
N THR A 19 5.74 -29.72 -7.39
CA THR A 19 4.51 -29.99 -6.65
C THR A 19 4.11 -28.79 -5.80
N ARG A 20 2.93 -28.21 -6.07
CA ARG A 20 2.25 -27.29 -5.14
C ARG A 20 2.15 -27.99 -3.79
N SER A 21 2.85 -27.46 -2.79
CA SER A 21 2.61 -27.79 -1.39
C SER A 21 1.12 -27.53 -1.10
N SER A 22 0.37 -28.63 -0.96
CA SER A 22 -1.02 -28.62 -0.52
C SER A 22 -1.04 -28.28 0.96
N THR A 23 -0.88 -27.01 1.31
CA THR A 23 -1.26 -26.52 2.63
C THR A 23 -2.77 -26.55 2.71
N SER A 24 -3.33 -27.48 3.49
CA SER A 24 -4.75 -27.51 3.84
C SER A 24 -5.23 -26.11 4.25
N PRO A 25 -6.43 -25.65 3.84
CA PRO A 25 -6.93 -24.35 4.25
C PRO A 25 -7.01 -24.27 5.78
N VAL A 26 -6.50 -23.18 6.35
CA VAL A 26 -6.55 -22.92 7.79
C VAL A 26 -8.02 -22.93 8.21
N LYS A 27 -8.41 -23.92 9.01
CA LYS A 27 -9.79 -24.02 9.53
C LYS A 27 -9.95 -23.07 10.70
N ILE A 28 -10.59 -21.93 10.48
CA ILE A 28 -10.98 -21.01 11.55
C ILE A 28 -12.23 -21.54 12.22
N ASN A 29 -12.17 -21.69 13.55
CA ASN A 29 -13.29 -22.19 14.34
C ASN A 29 -14.12 -21.03 14.89
N CYS A 30 -15.29 -20.79 14.29
CA CYS A 30 -16.23 -19.76 14.73
C CYS A 30 -17.11 -20.15 15.92
N ASN A 31 -16.85 -21.27 16.59
CA ASN A 31 -17.55 -21.64 17.82
C ASN A 31 -17.05 -20.85 19.03
N PHE A 32 -15.91 -20.15 18.92
CA PHE A 32 -15.37 -19.29 19.97
C PHE A 32 -15.56 -17.82 19.58
N THR A 33 -16.18 -17.04 20.47
CA THR A 33 -16.29 -15.57 20.35
C THR A 33 -15.08 -14.84 20.94
N THR A 34 -14.12 -15.58 21.49
CA THR A 34 -12.93 -15.06 22.18
C THR A 34 -11.68 -15.61 21.52
N CYS A 35 -10.60 -14.82 21.56
CA CYS A 35 -9.33 -15.24 21.00
C CYS A 35 -8.77 -16.48 21.70
N PRO A 36 -8.25 -17.48 20.95
CA PRO A 36 -7.69 -18.68 21.56
C PRO A 36 -6.61 -18.38 22.59
N ALA A 37 -6.45 -19.27 23.57
CA ALA A 37 -5.30 -19.23 24.46
C ALA A 37 -4.01 -19.35 23.66
N HIS A 38 -2.93 -18.73 24.14
CA HIS A 38 -1.68 -18.59 23.39
C HIS A 38 -1.05 -19.97 23.23
N ASP A 39 -1.10 -20.55 22.03
CA ASP A 39 -0.19 -21.64 21.70
C ASP A 39 1.23 -21.07 21.80
N GLN A 40 2.09 -21.71 22.60
CA GLN A 40 3.48 -21.25 22.75
C GLN A 40 4.06 -21.04 21.35
N VAL A 41 4.46 -19.80 21.04
CA VAL A 41 5.19 -19.49 19.82
C VAL A 41 6.43 -20.37 19.90
N THR A 42 6.44 -21.44 19.09
CA THR A 42 7.63 -22.25 18.97
C THR A 42 8.71 -21.32 18.46
N ASN A 43 9.78 -21.12 19.24
CA ASN A 43 10.95 -20.36 18.83
C ASN A 43 11.47 -20.96 17.52
N ARG A 44 11.01 -20.43 16.39
CA ARG A 44 11.46 -20.81 15.07
C ARG A 44 12.69 -19.99 14.79
N THR A 45 13.76 -20.68 14.44
CA THR A 45 14.93 -20.05 13.85
C THR A 45 14.59 -19.78 12.39
N PHE A 46 14.37 -18.51 12.07
CA PHE A 46 14.23 -18.09 10.67
C PHE A 46 15.56 -18.27 9.95
N GLY A 47 15.53 -18.73 8.71
CA GLY A 47 16.71 -18.68 7.83
C GLY A 47 17.11 -17.23 7.61
N SER A 48 18.43 -16.94 7.54
CA SER A 48 18.90 -15.60 7.19
C SER A 48 18.43 -15.26 5.77
N SER A 49 17.78 -14.11 5.60
CA SER A 49 17.62 -13.52 4.27
C SER A 49 18.98 -13.07 3.75
N SER A 50 19.20 -13.23 2.44
CA SER A 50 20.33 -12.65 1.71
C SER A 50 19.89 -11.52 0.77
N GLU A 51 18.60 -11.19 0.76
CA GLU A 51 18.02 -10.20 -0.13
C GLU A 51 17.99 -8.83 0.56
N GLU A 52 18.54 -7.81 -0.10
CA GLU A 52 18.40 -6.42 0.32
C GLU A 52 16.98 -5.92 0.07
N CYS A 53 16.46 -5.20 1.04
CA CYS A 53 15.21 -4.48 0.98
C CYS A 53 15.27 -3.36 -0.10
N PRO A 54 14.23 -3.15 -0.93
CA PRO A 54 14.19 -2.05 -1.89
C PRO A 54 14.54 -0.67 -1.34
N GLU A 55 15.09 0.19 -2.20
CA GLU A 55 15.66 1.48 -1.79
C GLU A 55 14.66 2.40 -1.09
N TYR A 56 13.38 2.36 -1.47
CA TYR A 56 12.35 3.20 -0.83
C TYR A 56 12.15 2.88 0.65
N PHE A 57 12.60 1.74 1.16
CA PHE A 57 12.55 1.47 2.60
C PHE A 57 13.41 2.44 3.41
N LYS A 58 14.41 3.09 2.80
CA LYS A 58 15.23 4.11 3.48
C LYS A 58 14.39 5.24 4.08
N TRP A 59 13.20 5.52 3.51
CA TRP A 59 12.27 6.51 4.04
C TRP A 59 11.75 6.19 5.45
N ILE A 60 11.76 4.93 5.88
CA ILE A 60 11.45 4.56 7.28
C ILE A 60 12.38 5.29 8.26
N HIS A 61 13.66 5.48 7.90
CA HIS A 61 14.59 6.23 8.75
C HIS A 61 14.20 7.70 8.87
N GLU A 62 13.72 8.30 7.77
CA GLU A 62 13.31 9.71 7.74
C GLU A 62 12.01 9.93 8.51
N ASP A 63 11.02 9.07 8.32
CA ASP A 63 9.73 9.12 9.03
C ASP A 63 9.92 8.97 10.55
N LEU A 64 10.88 8.14 11.00
CA LEU A 64 11.17 7.93 12.42
C LEU A 64 12.25 8.87 12.98
N SER A 65 12.88 9.67 12.12
CA SER A 65 13.99 10.56 12.49
C SER A 65 13.66 11.55 13.62
N PRO A 66 12.42 12.09 13.75
CA PRO A 66 12.08 13.02 14.82
C PRO A 66 12.29 12.48 16.23
N TRP A 67 12.22 11.15 16.41
CA TRP A 67 12.34 10.49 17.71
C TRP A 67 13.63 9.70 17.88
N LYS A 68 14.55 9.76 16.92
CA LYS A 68 15.75 8.92 16.90
C LYS A 68 16.60 9.07 18.17
N ASP A 69 16.80 10.31 18.63
CA ASP A 69 17.68 10.61 19.76
C ASP A 69 16.93 10.72 21.10
N THR A 70 15.69 11.20 21.07
CA THR A 70 14.86 11.43 22.26
C THR A 70 14.02 10.21 22.65
N GLY A 71 13.61 9.41 21.66
CA GLY A 71 12.61 8.36 21.79
C GLY A 71 11.19 8.88 21.96
N ILE A 72 10.29 7.93 22.21
CA ILE A 72 8.85 8.17 22.30
C ILE A 72 8.39 7.87 23.74
N THR A 73 7.84 8.88 24.41
CA THR A 73 7.28 8.73 25.76
C THR A 73 5.80 8.36 25.70
N LEU A 74 5.27 7.81 26.80
CA LEU A 74 3.83 7.54 26.92
C LEU A 74 3.01 8.83 26.77
N GLU A 75 3.48 9.94 27.34
CA GLU A 75 2.82 11.25 27.23
C GLU A 75 2.68 11.71 25.77
N MET A 76 3.72 11.51 24.95
CA MET A 76 3.64 11.83 23.51
C MET A 76 2.55 11.00 22.82
N VAL A 77 2.52 9.69 23.08
CA VAL A 77 1.53 8.77 22.49
C VAL A 77 0.11 9.17 22.93
N GLU A 78 -0.12 9.37 24.23
CA GLU A 78 -1.44 9.75 24.76
C GLU A 78 -1.89 11.15 24.33
N SER A 79 -0.96 12.07 24.06
CA SER A 79 -1.31 13.40 23.55
C SER A 79 -1.98 13.36 22.16
N ALA A 80 -1.77 12.27 21.40
CA ALA A 80 -2.39 12.03 20.11
C ALA A 80 -3.85 11.52 20.18
N ASP A 81 -4.38 11.15 21.36
CA ASP A 81 -5.73 10.59 21.55
C ASP A 81 -6.84 11.42 20.87
N LYS A 82 -6.72 12.75 20.90
CA LYS A 82 -7.73 13.65 20.31
C LYS A 82 -7.76 13.61 18.78
N LEU A 83 -6.63 13.28 18.17
CA LEU A 83 -6.47 13.24 16.71
C LEU A 83 -6.70 11.83 16.18
N ALA A 84 -6.17 10.81 16.86
CA ALA A 84 -6.28 9.42 16.46
C ALA A 84 -7.72 8.94 16.29
N TYR A 85 -7.91 8.02 15.35
CA TYR A 85 -9.16 7.29 15.17
C TYR A 85 -9.16 6.01 15.99
N ILE A 86 -8.01 5.33 16.01
CA ILE A 86 -7.80 4.08 16.72
C ILE A 86 -6.43 4.06 17.40
N ARG A 87 -6.34 3.33 18.52
CA ARG A 87 -5.09 2.94 19.18
C ARG A 87 -4.93 1.43 19.08
N ILE A 88 -3.79 0.98 18.56
CA ILE A 88 -3.47 -0.42 18.37
C ILE A 88 -2.32 -0.76 19.29
N VAL A 89 -2.53 -1.69 20.21
CA VAL A 89 -1.50 -2.13 21.15
C VAL A 89 -1.18 -3.58 20.87
N VAL A 90 0.11 -3.89 20.70
CA VAL A 90 0.60 -5.26 20.56
C VAL A 90 1.37 -5.61 21.83
N VAL A 91 0.89 -6.60 22.58
CA VAL A 91 1.57 -7.08 23.80
C VAL A 91 1.73 -8.58 23.70
N LYS A 92 2.97 -9.07 23.75
CA LYS A 92 3.32 -10.50 23.63
C LYS A 92 2.67 -11.14 22.40
N GLY A 93 2.74 -10.45 21.26
CA GLY A 93 2.17 -10.92 19.99
C GLY A 93 0.64 -10.93 19.91
N ARG A 94 -0.07 -10.39 20.90
CA ARG A 94 -1.53 -10.22 20.88
C ARG A 94 -1.91 -8.79 20.54
N VAL A 95 -2.93 -8.61 19.71
CA VAL A 95 -3.37 -7.31 19.23
C VAL A 95 -4.58 -6.84 20.01
N TYR A 96 -4.56 -5.59 20.46
CA TYR A 96 -5.65 -4.93 21.17
C TYR A 96 -6.01 -3.64 20.46
N LEU A 97 -7.30 -3.42 20.24
CA LEU A 97 -7.83 -2.24 19.56
C LEU A 97 -8.69 -1.41 20.51
N LYS A 98 -8.36 -0.13 20.63
CA LYS A 98 -9.25 0.89 21.21
C LYS A 98 -9.68 1.84 20.10
N LYS A 99 -10.99 2.01 19.91
CA LYS A 99 -11.53 2.98 18.96
C LYS A 99 -11.89 4.28 19.68
N PHE A 100 -11.42 5.40 19.16
CA PHE A 100 -11.78 6.74 19.64
C PHE A 100 -12.88 7.37 18.81
N LYS A 101 -12.88 7.10 17.50
CA LYS A 101 -13.80 7.70 16.52
C LYS A 101 -14.38 6.62 15.61
N TRP A 102 -15.47 6.97 14.95
CA TRP A 102 -15.99 6.16 13.85
C TRP A 102 -15.01 6.22 12.67
N VAL A 103 -14.68 5.06 12.11
CA VAL A 103 -13.78 4.92 10.97
C VAL A 103 -14.61 4.74 9.71
N PHE A 104 -14.28 5.49 8.65
CA PHE A 104 -14.97 5.37 7.37
C PHE A 104 -14.71 4.00 6.76
N GLN A 105 -15.77 3.29 6.35
CA GLN A 105 -15.67 1.98 5.69
C GLN A 105 -14.86 0.95 6.54
N THR A 106 -14.32 -0.07 5.89
CA THR A 106 -13.53 -1.16 6.50
C THR A 106 -12.05 -0.82 6.67
N ARG A 107 -11.69 0.47 6.71
CA ARG A 107 -10.28 0.92 6.82
C ARG A 107 -9.59 0.34 8.04
N ASP A 108 -10.21 0.47 9.22
CA ASP A 108 -9.66 -0.10 10.45
C ASP A 108 -9.69 -1.62 10.43
N VAL A 109 -10.75 -2.24 9.90
CA VAL A 109 -10.86 -3.70 9.79
C VAL A 109 -9.65 -4.29 9.06
N PHE A 110 -9.35 -3.84 7.84
CA PHE A 110 -8.24 -4.41 7.07
C PHE A 110 -6.86 -3.94 7.52
N ASN A 111 -6.76 -2.78 8.16
CA ASN A 111 -5.52 -2.34 8.81
C ASN A 111 -5.15 -3.27 9.99
N ILE A 112 -6.11 -3.62 10.85
CA ILE A 112 -5.91 -4.62 11.91
C ILE A 112 -5.65 -6.02 11.33
N TRP A 113 -6.37 -6.40 10.28
CA TRP A 113 -6.14 -7.66 9.59
C TRP A 113 -4.69 -7.79 9.10
N GLY A 114 -4.13 -6.72 8.52
CA GLY A 114 -2.75 -6.68 8.06
C GLY A 114 -1.73 -6.86 9.17
N ILE A 115 -1.94 -6.22 10.32
CA ILE A 115 -1.07 -6.41 11.51
C ILE A 115 -1.15 -7.85 12.01
N LEU A 116 -2.33 -8.47 12.05
CA LEU A 116 -2.46 -9.88 12.40
C LEU A 116 -1.75 -10.80 11.40
N GLN A 117 -1.84 -10.50 10.10
CA GLN A 117 -1.12 -11.26 9.08
C GLN A 117 0.40 -11.12 9.23
N LEU A 118 0.89 -9.93 9.55
CA LEU A 118 2.30 -9.69 9.83
C LEU A 118 2.80 -10.50 11.04
N LEU A 119 2.06 -10.47 12.15
CA LEU A 119 2.39 -11.25 13.35
C LEU A 119 2.31 -12.76 13.11
N ARG A 120 1.45 -13.20 12.19
CA ARG A 120 1.38 -14.60 11.74
C ARG A 120 2.56 -14.98 10.84
N LEU A 121 3.04 -14.05 10.02
CA LEU A 121 4.19 -14.25 9.13
C LEU A 121 5.51 -14.29 9.89
N TYR A 122 5.67 -13.40 10.88
CA TYR A 122 6.88 -13.27 11.72
C TYR A 122 6.56 -13.42 13.22
N PRO A 123 6.10 -14.61 13.67
CA PRO A 123 5.67 -14.81 15.04
C PRO A 123 6.82 -14.64 16.04
N GLY A 124 6.62 -13.77 17.03
CA GLY A 124 7.57 -13.53 18.13
C GLY A 124 8.71 -12.56 17.82
N GLU A 125 8.81 -12.06 16.58
CA GLU A 125 9.94 -11.21 16.16
C GLU A 125 9.70 -9.71 16.41
N LEU A 126 8.43 -9.27 16.41
CA LEU A 126 8.08 -7.88 16.68
C LEU A 126 8.07 -7.61 18.20
N PRO A 127 8.55 -6.42 18.64
CA PRO A 127 8.45 -6.01 20.03
C PRO A 127 6.99 -5.71 20.41
N ASP A 128 6.75 -5.41 21.69
CA ASP A 128 5.49 -4.79 22.09
C ASP A 128 5.36 -3.39 21.44
N LEU A 129 4.15 -3.03 21.01
CA LEU A 129 3.86 -1.82 20.24
C LEU A 129 2.69 -1.05 20.86
N ASP A 130 2.69 0.27 20.70
CA ASP A 130 1.59 1.16 21.10
C ASP A 130 1.41 2.25 20.04
N ILE A 131 0.46 2.06 19.15
CA ILE A 131 0.33 2.78 17.88
C ILE A 131 -0.92 3.64 17.91
N MET A 132 -0.75 4.95 17.72
CA MET A 132 -1.84 5.85 17.37
C MET A 132 -1.99 5.92 15.86
N PHE A 133 -3.22 5.73 15.36
CA PHE A 133 -3.50 5.71 13.93
C PHE A 133 -4.61 6.70 13.57
N GLU A 134 -4.32 7.55 12.60
CA GLU A 134 -5.27 8.45 11.96
C GLU A 134 -5.76 7.80 10.64
N CYS A 135 -7.07 7.57 10.53
CA CYS A 135 -7.65 6.80 9.43
C CYS A 135 -8.33 7.64 8.34
N GLY A 136 -8.18 8.97 8.41
CA GLY A 136 -8.65 9.94 7.45
C GLY A 136 -7.76 10.03 6.21
N ASP A 137 -8.04 11.03 5.38
CA ASP A 137 -7.38 11.21 4.08
C ASP A 137 -6.18 12.16 4.15
N MET A 138 -6.09 13.01 5.17
CA MET A 138 -5.12 14.10 5.27
C MET A 138 -4.27 14.00 6.54
N PRO A 139 -2.92 14.06 6.43
CA PRO A 139 -2.03 13.99 7.57
C PRO A 139 -2.26 15.14 8.56
N VAL A 140 -2.06 14.88 9.86
CA VAL A 140 -2.56 15.74 10.94
C VAL A 140 -1.47 16.35 11.83
N ILE A 141 -0.27 15.79 11.86
CA ILE A 141 0.82 16.27 12.73
C ILE A 141 1.67 17.27 11.96
N LYS A 142 1.27 18.55 11.95
CA LYS A 142 1.95 19.60 11.18
C LYS A 142 3.29 19.99 11.80
N LYS A 143 4.34 20.08 10.98
CA LYS A 143 5.67 20.53 11.43
C LYS A 143 5.67 21.96 11.98
N SER A 144 4.76 22.81 11.53
CA SER A 144 4.58 24.18 12.02
C SER A 144 4.24 24.25 13.50
N ASP A 145 3.58 23.20 14.04
CA ASP A 145 2.99 23.22 15.37
C ASP A 145 4.01 22.77 16.44
N TYR A 146 5.12 22.15 16.02
CA TYR A 146 6.14 21.57 16.90
C TYR A 146 7.50 22.26 16.71
N GLN A 147 7.51 23.58 16.80
CA GLN A 147 8.73 24.40 16.79
C GLN A 147 9.13 24.83 18.20
N GLY A 148 10.39 25.23 18.39
CA GLY A 148 10.88 25.75 19.66
C GLY A 148 10.71 24.76 20.82
N SER A 149 10.00 25.16 21.88
CA SER A 149 9.77 24.32 23.07
C SER A 149 8.94 23.07 22.82
N GLU A 150 8.14 23.05 21.75
CA GLU A 150 7.26 21.92 21.41
C GLU A 150 7.96 20.87 20.52
N ALA A 151 9.15 21.17 19.99
CA ALA A 151 9.91 20.25 19.14
C ALA A 151 10.27 18.94 19.87
N ALA A 152 10.37 18.97 21.20
CA ALA A 152 10.63 17.79 22.02
C ALA A 152 9.38 16.98 22.39
N LYS A 153 8.19 17.34 21.88
CA LYS A 153 6.90 16.73 22.26
C LYS A 153 6.08 16.25 21.06
N ILE A 154 6.72 15.98 19.93
CA ILE A 154 6.03 15.54 18.71
C ILE A 154 5.34 14.19 19.00
N PRO A 155 4.01 14.08 18.86
CA PRO A 155 3.32 12.81 19.02
C PRO A 155 3.55 11.92 17.79
N PRO A 156 3.86 10.62 17.97
CA PRO A 156 3.88 9.70 16.84
C PRO A 156 2.45 9.42 16.37
N MET A 157 2.21 9.58 15.07
CA MET A 157 0.92 9.29 14.45
C MET A 157 1.15 8.49 13.18
N PHE A 158 0.56 7.31 13.06
CA PHE A 158 0.55 6.55 11.83
C PHE A 158 -0.59 7.02 10.93
N HIS A 159 -0.33 7.12 9.64
CA HIS A 159 -1.30 7.54 8.63
C HIS A 159 -1.00 6.85 7.29
N TYR A 160 -1.99 6.76 6.41
CA TYR A 160 -1.85 6.25 5.05
C TYR A 160 -1.11 7.19 4.08
N CYS A 161 -0.86 8.43 4.50
CA CYS A 161 -0.36 9.51 3.67
C CYS A 161 0.63 10.34 4.51
N GLY A 162 1.70 10.80 3.88
CA GLY A 162 2.64 11.75 4.46
C GLY A 162 2.75 13.02 3.60
N SER A 163 3.38 14.05 4.14
CA SER A 163 3.74 15.25 3.39
C SER A 163 5.05 15.83 3.91
N ASP A 164 5.72 16.64 3.09
CA ASP A 164 6.96 17.32 3.52
C ASP A 164 6.70 18.26 4.72
N SER A 165 5.45 18.65 4.94
CA SER A 165 4.98 19.56 5.99
C SER A 165 4.44 18.87 7.25
N THR A 166 4.45 17.54 7.31
CA THR A 166 3.89 16.76 8.43
C THR A 166 4.87 15.72 8.99
N PHE A 167 4.66 15.29 10.22
CA PHE A 167 5.42 14.24 10.91
C PHE A 167 4.69 12.89 10.94
N ASP A 168 3.51 12.78 10.33
CA ASP A 168 2.78 11.51 10.21
C ASP A 168 3.67 10.43 9.58
N ILE A 169 3.68 9.26 10.21
CA ILE A 169 4.47 8.08 9.82
C ILE A 169 3.66 7.31 8.77
N THR A 170 4.22 7.18 7.57
CA THR A 170 3.48 6.56 6.47
C THR A 170 3.40 5.04 6.64
N PHE A 171 2.20 4.50 6.60
CA PHE A 171 1.92 3.07 6.72
C PHE A 171 1.20 2.53 5.49
N PRO A 172 1.50 1.27 5.04
CA PRO A 172 0.75 0.64 3.96
C PRO A 172 -0.75 0.63 4.25
N ASP A 173 -1.55 1.10 3.29
CA ASP A 173 -2.99 1.23 3.52
C ASP A 173 -3.72 -0.11 3.52
N TRP A 174 -4.97 -0.08 4.01
CA TRP A 174 -5.78 -1.27 4.20
C TRP A 174 -6.11 -2.00 2.89
N SER A 175 -6.05 -1.32 1.74
CA SER A 175 -6.42 -1.88 0.43
C SER A 175 -5.48 -2.98 -0.04
N PHE A 176 -4.27 -3.12 0.52
CA PHE A 176 -3.39 -4.26 0.26
C PHE A 176 -4.06 -5.60 0.61
N TRP A 177 -4.93 -5.63 1.62
CA TRP A 177 -5.69 -6.81 2.01
C TRP A 177 -7.13 -6.82 1.48
N GLY A 178 -7.52 -5.79 0.75
CA GLY A 178 -8.81 -5.65 0.07
C GLY A 178 -9.61 -4.43 0.50
N TRP A 179 -10.52 -4.02 -0.38
CA TRP A 179 -11.45 -2.92 -0.14
C TRP A 179 -12.87 -3.33 -0.59
N PRO A 180 -13.62 -4.04 0.27
CA PRO A 180 -14.93 -4.62 -0.05
C PRO A 180 -15.94 -3.63 -0.62
N GLU A 181 -15.98 -2.42 -0.08
CA GLU A 181 -16.95 -1.40 -0.47
C GLU A 181 -16.77 -0.97 -1.93
N LEU A 182 -15.55 -1.05 -2.46
CA LEU A 182 -15.23 -0.74 -3.85
C LEU A 182 -14.99 -1.98 -4.72
N GLN A 183 -15.13 -3.18 -4.13
CA GLN A 183 -14.83 -4.46 -4.76
C GLN A 183 -13.41 -4.53 -5.33
N ILE A 184 -12.47 -3.84 -4.68
CA ILE A 184 -11.05 -3.94 -4.99
C ILE A 184 -10.52 -5.16 -4.25
N GLN A 185 -10.06 -6.13 -5.02
CA GLN A 185 -9.51 -7.39 -4.53
C GLN A 185 -8.23 -7.14 -3.70
N PRO A 186 -7.87 -8.08 -2.81
CA PRO A 186 -6.55 -8.07 -2.19
C PRO A 186 -5.43 -7.98 -3.22
N TRP A 187 -4.31 -7.38 -2.83
CA TRP A 187 -3.29 -6.94 -3.78
C TRP A 187 -2.71 -8.05 -4.67
N GLU A 188 -2.44 -9.24 -4.14
CA GLU A 188 -1.93 -10.36 -4.97
C GLU A 188 -2.91 -10.73 -6.09
N THR A 189 -4.20 -10.83 -5.77
CA THR A 189 -5.25 -11.10 -6.77
C THR A 189 -5.41 -9.94 -7.75
N LEU A 190 -5.47 -8.70 -7.25
CA LEU A 190 -5.62 -7.50 -8.10
C LEU A 190 -4.43 -7.35 -9.05
N LYS A 191 -3.22 -7.63 -8.59
CA LYS A 191 -1.99 -7.56 -9.38
C LYS A 191 -2.03 -8.54 -10.56
N GLU A 192 -2.49 -9.77 -10.33
CA GLU A 192 -2.71 -10.76 -11.40
C GLU A 192 -3.77 -10.27 -12.39
N GLU A 193 -4.91 -9.75 -11.92
CA GLU A 193 -5.96 -9.18 -12.79
C GLU A 193 -5.45 -8.02 -13.64
N LEU A 194 -4.62 -7.13 -13.07
CA LEU A 194 -3.99 -6.01 -13.77
C LEU A 194 -3.02 -6.50 -14.85
N GLU A 195 -2.23 -7.54 -14.56
CA GLU A 195 -1.31 -8.14 -15.54
C GLU A 195 -2.09 -8.78 -16.71
N GLU A 196 -3.13 -9.55 -16.41
CA GLU A 196 -4.03 -10.11 -17.42
C GLU A 196 -4.71 -9.01 -18.24
N GLY A 197 -5.20 -7.97 -17.58
CA GLY A 197 -5.78 -6.79 -18.21
C GLY A 197 -4.82 -6.11 -19.19
N ASN A 198 -3.56 -5.94 -18.78
CA ASN A 198 -2.50 -5.34 -19.57
C ASN A 198 -2.15 -6.15 -20.83
N HIS A 199 -2.29 -7.48 -20.79
CA HIS A 199 -2.04 -8.38 -21.91
C HIS A 199 -3.19 -8.45 -22.94
N LYS A 200 -4.41 -8.00 -22.59
CA LYS A 200 -5.57 -8.03 -23.51
C LYS A 200 -5.37 -7.18 -24.76
N VAL A 201 -4.72 -6.01 -24.63
CA VAL A 201 -4.50 -5.06 -25.73
C VAL A 201 -3.05 -4.64 -25.79
N LYS A 202 -2.39 -4.94 -26.92
CA LYS A 202 -1.01 -4.51 -27.18
C LYS A 202 -0.95 -2.99 -27.21
N TRP A 203 0.12 -2.41 -26.68
CA TRP A 203 0.33 -0.95 -26.62
C TRP A 203 -0.04 -0.20 -27.92
N LYS A 204 0.44 -0.71 -29.07
CA LYS A 204 0.18 -0.10 -30.39
C LYS A 204 -1.31 -0.03 -30.76
N ASP A 205 -2.11 -0.94 -30.22
CA ASP A 205 -3.53 -1.11 -30.52
C ASP A 205 -4.42 -0.44 -29.45
N ARG A 206 -3.82 0.18 -28.42
CA ARG A 206 -4.55 0.95 -27.40
C ARG A 206 -5.05 2.28 -27.94
N VAL A 207 -6.17 2.75 -27.39
CA VAL A 207 -6.79 4.03 -27.73
C VAL A 207 -5.79 5.16 -27.40
N PRO A 208 -5.44 6.03 -28.37
CA PRO A 208 -4.40 7.03 -28.24
C PRO A 208 -4.89 8.31 -27.54
N TYR A 209 -5.70 8.13 -26.49
CA TYR A 209 -6.18 9.21 -25.63
C TYR A 209 -5.72 8.96 -24.20
N ALA A 210 -5.40 10.03 -23.51
CA ALA A 210 -5.36 10.04 -22.06
C ALA A 210 -6.73 9.69 -21.49
N TYR A 211 -6.76 8.88 -20.45
CA TYR A 211 -7.97 8.39 -19.83
C TYR A 211 -7.89 8.59 -18.33
N TRP A 212 -8.93 9.23 -17.79
CA TRP A 212 -9.14 9.32 -16.35
C TRP A 212 -10.62 9.15 -16.04
N LYS A 213 -10.91 8.33 -15.04
CA LYS A 213 -12.26 8.17 -14.48
C LYS A 213 -12.18 8.26 -12.96
N GLY A 214 -12.87 9.23 -12.37
CA GLY A 214 -12.81 9.43 -10.92
C GLY A 214 -13.79 10.45 -10.36
N ASN A 215 -13.76 10.63 -9.04
CA ASN A 215 -14.58 11.63 -8.35
C ASN A 215 -13.96 13.02 -8.52
N ILE A 216 -14.60 13.90 -9.31
CA ILE A 216 -14.10 15.24 -9.61
C ILE A 216 -14.25 16.20 -8.42
N TRP A 217 -15.13 15.88 -7.46
CA TRP A 217 -15.41 16.75 -6.31
C TRP A 217 -14.34 16.69 -5.22
N THR A 218 -13.36 15.81 -5.36
CA THR A 218 -12.29 15.61 -4.37
C THR A 218 -11.11 16.57 -4.50
N GLY A 219 -11.15 17.52 -5.44
CA GLY A 219 -10.16 18.60 -5.53
C GLY A 219 -10.32 19.46 -6.77
N GLN A 220 -9.90 20.72 -6.69
CA GLN A 220 -10.04 21.70 -7.78
C GLN A 220 -9.35 21.25 -9.07
N VAL A 221 -8.14 20.68 -8.96
CA VAL A 221 -7.37 20.15 -10.11
C VAL A 221 -8.17 19.11 -10.90
N ARG A 222 -8.96 18.26 -10.22
CA ARG A 222 -9.79 17.25 -10.90
C ARG A 222 -10.99 17.86 -11.62
N GLN A 223 -11.53 18.96 -11.10
CA GLN A 223 -12.57 19.73 -11.80
C GLN A 223 -12.01 20.43 -13.03
N ASP A 224 -10.80 20.99 -12.91
CA ASP A 224 -10.12 21.63 -14.03
C ASP A 224 -9.74 20.62 -15.12
N LEU A 225 -9.34 19.40 -14.75
CA LEU A 225 -9.06 18.33 -15.69
C LEU A 225 -10.26 18.01 -16.61
N VAL A 226 -11.50 18.16 -16.13
CA VAL A 226 -12.71 17.96 -16.96
C VAL A 226 -12.78 18.96 -18.12
N LYS A 227 -12.21 20.17 -17.94
CA LYS A 227 -12.18 21.19 -19.01
C LYS A 227 -11.31 20.76 -20.19
N CYS A 228 -10.41 19.80 -19.99
CA CYS A 228 -9.59 19.22 -21.06
C CYS A 228 -10.39 18.22 -21.91
N ASN A 229 -11.58 17.76 -21.50
CA ASN A 229 -12.28 16.70 -22.25
C ASN A 229 -12.59 17.11 -23.71
N VAL A 230 -12.58 16.14 -24.62
CA VAL A 230 -12.85 16.35 -26.06
C VAL A 230 -14.23 17.00 -26.26
N SER A 231 -14.29 18.01 -27.13
CA SER A 231 -15.53 18.67 -27.56
C SER A 231 -15.47 19.05 -29.04
N GLU A 232 -16.57 19.54 -29.60
CA GLU A 232 -16.61 20.04 -30.99
C GLU A 232 -15.60 21.16 -31.27
N LYS A 233 -15.16 21.88 -30.23
CA LYS A 233 -14.28 23.06 -30.36
C LYS A 233 -12.83 22.79 -29.98
N GLN A 234 -12.54 21.68 -29.30
CA GLN A 234 -11.21 21.35 -28.81
C GLN A 234 -11.04 19.84 -28.68
N ASP A 235 -9.89 19.33 -29.14
CA ASP A 235 -9.43 17.98 -28.84
C ASP A 235 -8.07 18.10 -28.15
N SER A 236 -8.06 17.92 -26.82
CA SER A 236 -6.83 17.93 -26.01
C SER A 236 -6.12 16.57 -26.03
N GLY A 237 -6.71 15.53 -26.63
CA GLY A 237 -6.24 14.16 -26.52
C GLY A 237 -6.60 13.47 -25.20
N ALA A 238 -7.56 13.97 -24.41
CA ALA A 238 -7.99 13.36 -23.13
C ALA A 238 -9.49 13.05 -23.02
N LEU A 239 -9.79 11.90 -22.43
CA LEU A 239 -11.12 11.40 -22.09
C LEU A 239 -11.28 11.35 -20.56
N ILE A 240 -12.06 12.28 -20.03
CA ILE A 240 -12.20 12.51 -18.59
C ILE A 240 -13.64 12.24 -18.17
N TYR A 241 -13.84 11.26 -17.29
CA TYR A 241 -15.16 10.80 -16.85
C TYR A 241 -15.36 10.98 -15.34
N HIS A 242 -16.48 11.59 -14.95
CA HIS A 242 -16.87 11.62 -13.55
C HIS A 242 -17.44 10.27 -13.11
N VAL A 243 -17.03 9.81 -11.93
CA VAL A 243 -17.65 8.67 -11.23
C VAL A 243 -18.88 9.14 -10.47
N ASP A 244 -20.06 8.69 -10.91
CA ASP A 244 -21.28 8.71 -10.11
C ASP A 244 -21.26 7.51 -9.15
N TRP A 245 -21.02 7.78 -7.87
CA TRP A 245 -20.91 6.77 -6.83
C TRP A 245 -22.18 5.94 -6.64
N LEU A 246 -23.35 6.57 -6.70
CA LEU A 246 -24.62 5.87 -6.49
C LEU A 246 -24.87 4.89 -7.64
N HIS A 247 -24.54 5.30 -8.87
CA HIS A 247 -24.63 4.42 -10.02
C HIS A 247 -23.60 3.28 -9.97
N GLU A 248 -22.34 3.57 -9.66
CA GLU A 248 -21.30 2.54 -9.59
C GLU A 248 -21.59 1.54 -8.47
N GLU A 249 -22.12 1.96 -7.32
CA GLU A 249 -22.52 1.06 -6.24
C GLU A 249 -23.63 0.09 -6.70
N GLN A 250 -24.66 0.59 -7.39
CA GLN A 250 -25.72 -0.25 -7.99
C GLN A 250 -25.15 -1.24 -9.00
N MET A 251 -24.18 -0.80 -9.80
CA MET A 251 -23.51 -1.61 -10.81
C MET A 251 -22.35 -2.44 -10.26
N ARG A 252 -22.14 -2.44 -8.93
CA ARG A 252 -21.09 -3.20 -8.26
C ARG A 252 -19.69 -2.88 -8.80
N PHE A 253 -19.43 -1.60 -9.12
CA PHE A 253 -18.16 -1.07 -9.61
C PHE A 253 -17.60 -1.76 -10.88
N LYS A 254 -18.45 -2.49 -11.63
CA LYS A 254 -18.03 -3.18 -12.86
C LYS A 254 -17.50 -2.23 -13.93
N HIS A 255 -17.99 -0.99 -13.96
CA HIS A 255 -17.57 0.03 -14.92
C HIS A 255 -16.36 0.85 -14.47
N THR A 256 -15.86 0.61 -13.25
CA THR A 256 -14.68 1.26 -12.67
C THR A 256 -13.59 0.26 -12.29
N ASN A 257 -13.79 -1.04 -12.55
CA ASN A 257 -12.81 -2.09 -12.33
C ASN A 257 -11.46 -1.74 -12.99
N LEU A 258 -10.39 -1.70 -12.18
CA LEU A 258 -9.07 -1.22 -12.59
C LEU A 258 -8.46 -2.06 -13.74
N ALA A 259 -8.58 -3.38 -13.68
CA ALA A 259 -8.06 -4.28 -14.72
C ALA A 259 -8.73 -4.08 -16.10
N SER A 260 -9.98 -3.60 -16.12
CA SER A 260 -10.69 -3.28 -17.36
C SER A 260 -10.22 -2.00 -18.05
N GLN A 261 -9.46 -1.14 -17.35
CA GLN A 261 -9.03 0.16 -17.86
C GLN A 261 -7.77 0.08 -18.75
N CYS A 262 -7.13 -1.09 -18.86
CA CYS A 262 -5.88 -1.32 -19.60
C CYS A 262 -5.99 -1.25 -21.15
N THR A 263 -7.00 -0.54 -21.67
CA THR A 263 -7.31 -0.39 -23.10
C THR A 263 -6.87 0.94 -23.70
N HIS A 264 -6.49 1.92 -22.85
CA HIS A 264 -6.05 3.26 -23.24
C HIS A 264 -4.54 3.43 -23.07
N ARG A 265 -3.89 4.28 -23.88
CA ARG A 265 -2.42 4.47 -23.86
C ARG A 265 -1.93 5.17 -22.59
N GLU A 266 -2.72 6.08 -22.04
CA GLU A 266 -2.38 6.77 -20.80
C GLU A 266 -3.54 6.63 -19.81
N SER A 267 -3.47 5.62 -18.95
CA SER A 267 -4.30 5.51 -17.75
C SER A 267 -3.57 6.26 -16.63
N SER A 268 -4.04 7.45 -16.27
CA SER A 268 -3.29 8.33 -15.38
C SER A 268 -3.75 8.32 -13.92
N ILE A 269 -2.76 8.31 -13.01
CA ILE A 269 -2.74 9.20 -11.84
C ILE A 269 -1.78 10.40 -12.04
N GLN A 270 -0.90 10.40 -13.07
CA GLN A 270 -0.13 11.58 -13.46
C GLN A 270 -0.09 11.67 -14.99
N LEU A 271 -0.73 12.70 -15.56
CA LEU A 271 -0.65 13.01 -16.99
C LEU A 271 0.52 13.98 -17.22
N GLN A 272 1.40 13.64 -18.16
CA GLN A 272 2.16 14.65 -18.91
C GLN A 272 1.48 14.78 -20.26
N PHE A 273 0.76 15.87 -20.46
CA PHE A 273 0.17 16.22 -21.74
C PHE A 273 1.25 16.65 -22.73
N GLN A 274 1.53 15.85 -23.75
CA GLN A 274 2.10 16.33 -25.01
C GLN A 274 1.53 15.57 -26.20
N SER A 275 1.19 16.32 -27.26
CA SER A 275 0.49 15.88 -28.48
C SER A 275 0.76 14.42 -28.90
N PRO A 276 -0.29 13.58 -29.09
CA PRO A 276 -0.16 12.18 -29.47
C PRO A 276 0.40 11.95 -30.89
N HIS A 277 0.64 13.02 -31.65
CA HIS A 277 0.96 12.96 -33.08
C HIS A 277 2.44 12.76 -33.41
N SER A 278 3.35 12.78 -32.43
CA SER A 278 4.77 12.51 -32.69
C SER A 278 5.15 11.06 -32.35
N TYR A 279 5.66 10.34 -33.35
CA TYR A 279 6.15 8.96 -33.23
C TYR A 279 7.21 8.81 -32.11
N MET A 280 8.04 9.84 -31.89
CA MET A 280 9.10 9.82 -30.88
C MET A 280 8.56 9.87 -29.44
N HIS A 281 7.40 10.51 -29.23
CA HIS A 281 6.75 10.58 -27.92
C HIS A 281 6.04 9.27 -27.57
N ASN A 282 5.52 8.55 -28.56
CA ASN A 282 4.85 7.26 -28.35
C ASN A 282 5.81 6.15 -27.86
N VAL A 283 7.07 6.14 -28.31
CA VAL A 283 8.08 5.18 -27.84
C VAL A 283 8.48 5.49 -26.39
N ARG A 284 8.76 6.75 -26.07
CA ARG A 284 9.11 7.17 -24.70
C ARG A 284 7.97 6.92 -23.71
N ALA A 285 6.73 7.25 -24.08
CA ALA A 285 5.55 6.96 -23.25
C ALA A 285 5.40 5.45 -22.98
N GLN A 286 5.66 4.62 -23.99
CA GLN A 286 5.66 3.16 -23.83
C GLN A 286 6.76 2.69 -22.86
N GLU A 287 7.96 3.23 -22.98
CA GLU A 287 9.09 2.90 -22.10
C GLU A 287 8.80 3.28 -20.65
N ILE A 288 8.26 4.48 -20.41
CA ILE A 288 7.82 4.95 -19.08
C ILE A 288 6.73 4.03 -18.53
N GLY A 289 5.69 3.74 -19.33
CA GLY A 289 4.61 2.84 -18.92
C GLY A 289 5.12 1.44 -18.57
N LYS A 290 6.01 0.87 -19.38
CA LYS A 290 6.64 -0.43 -19.09
C LYS A 290 7.50 -0.40 -17.84
N ALA A 291 8.30 0.65 -17.63
CA ALA A 291 9.13 0.80 -16.45
C ALA A 291 8.27 0.91 -15.17
N GLY A 292 7.19 1.69 -15.22
CA GLY A 292 6.23 1.80 -14.12
C GLY A 292 5.53 0.47 -13.82
N SER A 293 5.01 -0.21 -14.84
CA SER A 293 4.42 -1.54 -14.66
C SER A 293 5.41 -2.54 -14.08
N LYS A 294 6.66 -2.56 -14.58
CA LYS A 294 7.71 -3.43 -14.08
C LYS A 294 8.00 -3.15 -12.59
N PHE A 295 8.15 -1.88 -12.22
CA PHE A 295 8.37 -1.49 -10.83
C PHE A 295 7.23 -1.98 -9.92
N ILE A 296 5.97 -1.73 -10.27
CA ILE A 296 4.83 -2.19 -9.47
C ILE A 296 4.80 -3.72 -9.35
N GLN A 297 5.12 -4.44 -10.43
CA GLN A 297 5.10 -5.90 -10.45
C GLN A 297 6.23 -6.53 -9.64
N GLU A 298 7.41 -5.90 -9.64
CA GLU A 298 8.64 -6.42 -9.02
C GLU A 298 8.85 -5.91 -7.59
N GLU A 299 8.57 -4.64 -7.34
CA GLU A 299 8.91 -3.93 -6.11
C GLU A 299 7.71 -3.82 -5.16
N LEU A 300 6.48 -3.71 -5.67
CA LEU A 300 5.28 -3.66 -4.84
C LEU A 300 4.64 -5.05 -4.72
N LYS A 301 5.30 -5.99 -4.04
CA LYS A 301 4.79 -7.35 -3.74
C LYS A 301 4.32 -7.43 -2.30
N MET A 302 3.39 -8.34 -1.94
CA MET A 302 3.00 -8.48 -0.53
C MET A 302 4.18 -8.85 0.38
N LYS A 303 5.19 -9.58 -0.14
CA LYS A 303 6.45 -9.79 0.59
C LYS A 303 7.08 -8.46 1.05
N HIS A 304 7.24 -7.51 0.14
CA HIS A 304 7.81 -6.20 0.47
C HIS A 304 6.88 -5.33 1.31
N VAL A 305 5.56 -5.47 1.16
CA VAL A 305 4.59 -4.81 2.05
C VAL A 305 4.77 -5.30 3.49
N TYR A 306 4.82 -6.62 3.72
CA TYR A 306 5.06 -7.16 5.05
C TYR A 306 6.46 -6.84 5.59
N ASP A 307 7.50 -6.89 4.74
CA ASP A 307 8.85 -6.48 5.14
C ASP A 307 8.89 -4.97 5.49
N TYR A 308 8.12 -4.11 4.81
CA TYR A 308 7.92 -2.69 5.17
C TYR A 308 7.39 -2.55 6.58
N MET A 309 6.24 -3.20 6.81
CA MET A 309 5.55 -3.11 8.08
C MET A 309 6.42 -3.67 9.19
N PHE A 310 7.14 -4.77 8.94
CA PHE A 310 8.07 -5.34 9.89
C PHE A 310 9.13 -4.32 10.30
N HIS A 311 9.87 -3.77 9.33
CA HIS A 311 10.98 -2.86 9.63
C HIS A 311 10.51 -1.57 10.29
N LEU A 312 9.39 -1.02 9.82
CA LEU A 312 8.79 0.19 10.39
C LEU A 312 8.37 -0.05 11.84
N LEU A 313 7.55 -1.08 12.09
CA LEU A 313 7.03 -1.36 13.43
C LEU A 313 8.11 -1.84 14.40
N TYR A 314 9.07 -2.64 13.93
CA TYR A 314 10.20 -3.06 14.76
C TYR A 314 11.02 -1.86 15.23
N ARG A 315 11.40 -0.96 14.31
CA ARG A 315 12.18 0.24 14.63
C ARG A 315 11.37 1.21 15.49
N TYR A 316 10.11 1.43 15.18
CA TYR A 316 9.19 2.22 15.99
C TYR A 316 9.12 1.69 17.43
N GLY A 317 8.90 0.39 17.62
CA GLY A 317 8.85 -0.24 18.93
C GLY A 317 10.14 -0.08 19.75
N LYS A 318 11.32 -0.02 19.09
CA LYS A 318 12.60 0.27 19.76
C LYS A 318 12.75 1.71 20.23
N LEU A 319 11.96 2.64 19.71
CA LEU A 319 11.97 4.04 20.12
C LEU A 319 11.10 4.29 21.36
N LEU A 320 10.16 3.40 21.69
CA LEU A 320 9.32 3.49 22.88
C LEU A 320 10.19 3.45 24.15
N LYS A 321 10.02 4.45 25.01
CA LYS A 321 10.75 4.61 26.29
C LYS A 321 9.97 4.07 27.49
N TYR A 322 8.90 3.33 27.23
CA TYR A 322 8.03 2.71 28.21
C TYR A 322 7.61 1.33 27.70
N GLN A 323 7.10 0.49 28.60
CA GLN A 323 6.52 -0.79 28.21
C GLN A 323 5.03 -0.59 27.87
N PRO A 324 4.58 -0.93 26.65
CA PRO A 324 3.17 -0.88 26.29
C PRO A 324 2.31 -1.73 27.23
N ILE A 325 1.16 -1.19 27.60
CA ILE A 325 0.13 -1.89 28.38
C ILE A 325 -1.20 -1.81 27.64
N VAL A 326 -2.04 -2.82 27.83
CA VAL A 326 -3.38 -2.84 27.22
C VAL A 326 -4.21 -1.71 27.85
N PRO A 327 -4.67 -0.74 27.05
CA PRO A 327 -5.42 0.39 27.59
C PRO A 327 -6.83 -0.04 27.98
N GLU A 328 -7.41 0.63 28.97
CA GLU A 328 -8.78 0.35 29.39
C GLU A 328 -9.76 0.55 28.23
N GLY A 329 -10.67 -0.42 28.07
CA GLY A 329 -11.68 -0.47 27.02
C GLY A 329 -11.19 -1.01 25.67
N ALA A 330 -9.94 -1.47 25.57
CA ALA A 330 -9.46 -2.11 24.35
C ALA A 330 -10.05 -3.53 24.18
N ALA A 331 -10.44 -3.85 22.95
CA ALA A 331 -10.89 -5.19 22.56
C ALA A 331 -9.72 -6.00 22.00
N GLU A 332 -9.60 -7.27 22.41
CA GLU A 332 -8.62 -8.19 21.83
C GLU A 332 -9.03 -8.61 20.40
N MET A 333 -8.08 -8.55 19.48
CA MET A 333 -8.27 -8.86 18.06
C MET A 333 -7.45 -10.09 17.67
N CYS A 334 -8.08 -11.02 16.94
CA CYS A 334 -7.47 -12.24 16.43
C CYS A 334 -8.17 -12.69 15.14
N LEU A 335 -7.64 -13.74 14.50
CA LEU A 335 -8.18 -14.26 13.25
C LEU A 335 -9.65 -14.68 13.41
N GLU A 336 -9.98 -15.38 14.50
CA GLU A 336 -11.33 -15.83 14.81
C GLU A 336 -12.29 -14.65 14.98
N SER A 337 -11.94 -13.67 15.82
CA SER A 337 -12.84 -12.55 16.11
C SER A 337 -13.13 -11.71 14.86
N MET A 338 -12.15 -11.56 13.96
CA MET A 338 -12.32 -10.82 12.72
C MET A 338 -13.07 -11.62 11.65
N VAL A 339 -12.63 -12.85 11.34
CA VAL A 339 -13.21 -13.65 10.24
C VAL A 339 -14.61 -14.15 10.57
N CYS A 340 -14.89 -14.45 11.84
CA CYS A 340 -16.22 -14.89 12.25
C CYS A 340 -17.21 -13.73 12.39
N GLY A 341 -16.72 -12.51 12.65
CA GLY A 341 -17.51 -11.29 12.61
C GLY A 341 -17.73 -10.72 11.20
N GLY A 342 -16.80 -10.98 10.27
CA GLY A 342 -16.84 -10.46 8.90
C GLY A 342 -17.97 -11.04 8.06
N ARG A 343 -18.51 -10.23 7.14
CA ARG A 343 -19.63 -10.61 6.25
C ARG A 343 -19.29 -10.38 4.78
N GLY A 344 -19.90 -11.19 3.90
CA GLY A 344 -19.78 -11.00 2.44
C GLY A 344 -18.34 -10.91 1.94
N LEU A 345 -18.03 -9.81 1.26
CA LEU A 345 -16.70 -9.56 0.70
C LEU A 345 -15.62 -9.32 1.76
N GLU A 346 -15.96 -8.77 2.94
CA GLU A 346 -14.98 -8.62 4.03
C GLU A 346 -14.37 -9.98 4.38
N LYS A 347 -15.24 -10.97 4.62
CA LYS A 347 -14.83 -12.33 4.97
C LYS A 347 -14.06 -13.01 3.84
N THR A 348 -14.51 -12.79 2.60
CA THR A 348 -13.88 -13.35 1.40
C THR A 348 -12.45 -12.82 1.28
N TYR A 349 -12.27 -11.51 1.35
CA TYR A 349 -10.97 -10.85 1.22
C TYR A 349 -10.03 -11.18 2.39
N MET A 350 -10.55 -11.36 3.60
CA MET A 350 -9.74 -11.88 4.71
C MET A 350 -9.18 -13.27 4.38
N PHE A 351 -10.00 -14.20 3.86
CA PHE A 351 -9.49 -15.52 3.46
C PHE A 351 -8.50 -15.46 2.31
N ASP A 352 -8.79 -14.67 1.28
CA ASP A 352 -7.95 -14.55 0.08
C ASP A 352 -6.59 -13.91 0.40
N SER A 353 -6.54 -12.97 1.35
CA SER A 353 -5.32 -12.29 1.80
C SER A 353 -4.64 -12.95 3.00
N MET A 354 -5.13 -14.11 3.46
CA MET A 354 -4.63 -14.76 4.67
C MET A 354 -3.23 -15.34 4.46
N VAL A 355 -2.31 -15.00 5.37
CA VAL A 355 -0.99 -15.61 5.43
C VAL A 355 -1.15 -17.10 5.78
N LYS A 356 -0.65 -17.99 4.92
CA LYS A 356 -0.85 -19.44 5.06
C LYS A 356 -0.12 -20.01 6.28
N GLY A 357 1.04 -19.44 6.62
CA GLY A 357 1.84 -19.82 7.77
C GLY A 357 3.02 -18.87 7.98
N PRO A 358 3.83 -19.10 9.02
CA PRO A 358 5.04 -18.31 9.25
C PRO A 358 6.02 -18.43 8.08
N SER A 359 6.79 -17.36 7.87
CA SER A 359 7.88 -17.35 6.90
C SER A 359 8.98 -18.35 7.29
N ASP A 360 9.65 -18.92 6.30
CA ASP A 360 10.85 -19.75 6.52
C ASP A 360 12.13 -18.90 6.57
N SER A 361 12.08 -17.66 6.08
CA SER A 361 13.18 -16.69 6.09
C SER A 361 12.85 -15.46 6.91
N SER A 362 13.89 -14.79 7.43
CA SER A 362 13.76 -13.45 8.00
C SER A 362 13.27 -12.45 6.94
N PRO A 363 12.78 -11.27 7.36
CA PRO A 363 12.56 -10.14 6.46
C PRO A 363 13.84 -9.79 5.67
N CYS A 364 13.69 -9.08 4.55
CA CYS A 364 14.84 -8.55 3.79
C CYS A 364 15.76 -7.68 4.66
N ILE A 365 17.00 -7.50 4.22
CA ILE A 365 18.02 -6.73 4.94
C ILE A 365 17.77 -5.24 4.70
N MET A 366 17.43 -4.52 5.76
CA MET A 366 17.12 -3.09 5.71
C MET A 366 18.32 -2.25 5.24
N PRO A 367 18.19 -1.41 4.19
CA PRO A 367 19.28 -0.54 3.75
C PRO A 367 19.64 0.52 4.80
N GLU A 368 20.89 0.98 4.73
CA GLU A 368 21.35 2.12 5.51
C GLU A 368 20.58 3.40 5.15
N PRO A 369 20.44 4.35 6.09
CA PRO A 369 19.83 5.66 5.83
C PRO A 369 20.50 6.37 4.65
N PHE A 370 19.79 7.34 4.05
CA PHE A 370 20.42 8.24 3.10
C PHE A 370 21.57 8.99 3.78
N ASP A 371 22.72 9.11 3.09
CA ASP A 371 23.70 10.10 3.52
C ASP A 371 23.15 11.51 3.31
N SER A 372 23.63 12.46 4.11
CA SER A 372 23.09 13.83 4.11
C SER A 372 23.16 14.50 2.74
N THR A 373 24.17 14.19 1.92
CA THR A 373 24.34 14.81 0.60
C THR A 373 23.34 14.24 -0.40
N THR A 374 23.18 12.92 -0.43
CA THR A 374 22.18 12.25 -1.28
C THR A 374 20.76 12.67 -0.91
N LEU A 375 20.43 12.73 0.38
CA LEU A 375 19.11 13.17 0.84
C LEU A 375 18.82 14.61 0.40
N GLN A 376 19.77 15.51 0.61
CA GLN A 376 19.63 16.91 0.21
C GLN A 376 19.45 17.03 -1.32
N ALA A 377 20.22 16.29 -2.11
CA ALA A 377 20.10 16.29 -3.56
C ALA A 377 18.73 15.78 -4.03
N LEU A 378 18.17 14.76 -3.38
CA LEU A 378 16.82 14.25 -3.68
C LEU A 378 15.74 15.31 -3.37
N ILE A 379 15.82 15.96 -2.21
CA ILE A 379 14.89 17.01 -1.79
C ILE A 379 14.96 18.21 -2.75
N GLU A 380 16.16 18.68 -3.07
CA GLU A 380 16.37 19.80 -3.99
C GLU A 380 15.87 19.47 -5.39
N ARG A 381 16.15 18.26 -5.88
CA ARG A 381 15.64 17.80 -7.18
C ARG A 381 14.12 17.77 -7.21
N LYS A 382 13.47 17.24 -6.18
CA LYS A 382 12.01 17.21 -6.04
C LYS A 382 11.45 18.64 -6.08
N ALA A 383 11.97 19.54 -5.26
CA ALA A 383 11.53 20.94 -5.20
C ALA A 383 11.70 21.67 -6.54
N ASN A 384 12.82 21.48 -7.22
CA ASN A 384 13.08 22.09 -8.52
C ASN A 384 12.12 21.58 -9.60
N LEU A 385 11.82 20.28 -9.62
CA LEU A 385 10.85 19.69 -10.54
C LEU A 385 9.43 20.20 -10.26
N THR A 386 9.01 20.26 -9.00
CA THR A 386 7.70 20.83 -8.62
C THR A 386 7.58 22.27 -9.10
N LYS A 387 8.58 23.11 -8.82
CA LYS A 387 8.60 24.50 -9.29
C LYS A 387 8.60 24.63 -10.80
N GLN A 388 9.21 23.68 -11.51
CA GLN A 388 9.18 23.64 -12.98
C GLN A 388 7.77 23.35 -13.49
N VAL A 389 7.07 22.38 -12.89
CA VAL A 389 5.68 22.04 -13.24
C VAL A 389 4.74 23.20 -12.95
N GLU A 390 4.83 23.81 -11.76
CA GLU A 390 4.01 24.98 -11.39
C GLU A 390 4.21 26.16 -12.36
N LYS A 391 5.42 26.36 -12.87
CA LYS A 391 5.69 27.38 -13.90
C LYS A 391 5.07 27.04 -15.24
N TRP A 392 5.02 25.76 -15.63
CA TRP A 392 4.32 25.34 -16.84
C TRP A 392 2.82 25.57 -16.70
N GLU A 393 2.23 25.18 -15.56
CA GLU A 393 0.82 25.42 -15.27
C GLU A 393 0.47 26.92 -15.27
N ALA A 394 1.33 27.77 -14.71
CA ALA A 394 1.11 29.23 -14.70
C ALA A 394 1.32 29.90 -16.07
N GLY A 395 2.14 29.31 -16.95
CA GLY A 395 2.47 29.84 -18.28
C GLY A 395 1.50 29.45 -19.39
N GLU A 396 0.54 28.57 -19.11
CA GLU A 396 -0.50 28.11 -20.05
C GLU A 396 -1.85 28.84 -19.91
N ASN A 397 -1.91 29.94 -19.15
CA ASN A 397 -3.10 30.82 -19.04
C ASN A 397 -3.10 32.00 -20.02
#